data_AF-A0A6M3KUQ6-F1
#
_entry.id   AF-A0A6M3KUQ6-F1
#
_cell.length_a   1.000
_cell.length_b   1.000
_cell.length_c   1.000
_cell.angle_alpha   90.00
_cell.angle_beta   90.00
_cell.angle_gamma   90.00
#
_symmetry.space_group_name_H-M   'P 1'
#
loop_
_entity.id
_entity.type
_entity.pdbx_description
1 polymer ?
#
loop_
_entity_poly.entity_id
_entity_poly.type
_entity_poly.pdbx_seq_one_letter_code
_entity_poly.pdbx_strand_id
1 'polypeptide(L)'
;MSERSGFCDICGKTLPPDEASCDIRNWEPCRKRANQEIERLKAELYLLHPRVLKLARSGKRFIVIGEHEPYFMAAYAMIRDQEMKQGTWSEEDRLEYAAAQLSAKESSDGTQTNASEP
;
A
#
# COMPACT_ATOMS: atom_id res chain seq x y z
N MET A 1 -33.64 36.82 -8.72
CA MET A 1 -32.23 36.40 -8.77
C MET A 1 -32.17 35.04 -8.08
N SER A 2 -31.86 33.97 -8.81
CA SER A 2 -31.83 32.61 -8.27
C SER A 2 -30.42 32.35 -7.76
N GLU A 3 -30.27 32.24 -6.45
CA GLU A 3 -29.00 31.92 -5.78
C GLU A 3 -28.59 30.50 -6.19
N ARG A 4 -27.48 30.37 -6.91
CA ARG A 4 -26.90 29.06 -7.24
C ARG A 4 -26.24 28.53 -5.98
N SER A 5 -26.95 27.69 -5.24
CA SER A 5 -26.33 26.88 -4.21
C SER A 5 -25.35 25.90 -4.86
N GLY A 6 -24.09 25.93 -4.44
CA GLY A 6 -23.09 24.95 -4.88
C GLY A 6 -23.41 23.58 -4.28
N PHE A 7 -23.16 22.49 -5.01
CA PHE A 7 -23.29 21.13 -4.47
C PHE A 7 -21.89 20.56 -4.22
N CYS A 8 -21.68 19.95 -3.04
CA CYS A 8 -20.41 19.32 -2.72
C CYS A 8 -20.43 17.84 -3.13
N ASP A 9 -19.65 17.45 -4.12
CA ASP A 9 -19.55 16.06 -4.60
C ASP A 9 -18.92 15.10 -3.57
N ILE A 10 -18.19 15.63 -2.57
CA ILE A 10 -17.51 14.83 -1.54
C ILE A 10 -18.48 14.43 -0.42
N CYS A 11 -19.26 15.39 0.10
CA CYS A 11 -20.21 15.12 1.18
C CYS A 11 -21.66 14.93 0.71
N GLY A 12 -21.95 15.20 -0.57
CA GLY A 12 -23.30 15.09 -1.14
C GLY A 12 -24.30 16.10 -0.57
N LYS A 13 -23.81 17.21 -0.02
CA LYS A 13 -24.65 18.26 0.60
C LYS A 13 -24.58 19.56 -0.18
N THR A 14 -25.70 20.27 -0.18
CA THR A 14 -25.82 21.64 -0.65
C THR A 14 -24.96 22.56 0.22
N LEU A 15 -24.08 23.33 -0.41
CA LEU A 15 -23.27 24.36 0.23
C LEU A 15 -24.17 25.55 0.60
N PRO A 16 -23.94 26.17 1.76
CA PRO A 16 -24.62 27.36 2.19
C PRO A 16 -24.21 28.53 1.26
N PRO A 17 -25.11 29.49 1.05
CA PRO A 17 -24.98 30.49 -0.01
C PRO A 17 -23.79 31.45 0.20
N ASP A 18 -23.22 31.51 1.40
CA ASP A 18 -22.07 32.34 1.79
C ASP A 18 -20.71 31.64 1.65
N GLU A 19 -20.67 30.31 1.50
CA GLU A 19 -19.44 29.55 1.30
C GLU A 19 -19.32 29.06 -0.16
N ALA A 20 -18.71 29.90 -1.00
CA ALA A 20 -18.50 29.63 -2.43
C ALA A 20 -17.55 28.45 -2.74
N SER A 21 -17.01 27.79 -1.71
CA SER A 21 -15.99 26.75 -1.88
C SER A 21 -16.02 25.79 -0.70
N CYS A 22 -16.26 24.51 -0.99
CA CYS A 22 -15.90 23.42 -0.08
C CYS A 22 -14.37 23.35 0.04
N ASP A 23 -13.77 24.18 0.90
CA ASP A 23 -12.41 23.89 1.34
C ASP A 23 -12.48 22.70 2.30
N ILE A 24 -12.08 21.53 1.80
CA ILE A 24 -12.03 20.25 2.52
C ILE A 24 -11.30 20.41 3.86
N ARG A 25 -10.40 21.40 4.00
CA ARG A 25 -9.66 21.68 5.22
C ARG A 25 -10.51 22.34 6.33
N ASN A 26 -11.52 23.14 5.98
CA ASN A 26 -12.29 23.94 6.93
C ASN A 26 -13.74 23.44 7.14
N TRP A 27 -14.30 22.69 6.20
CA TRP A 27 -15.68 22.20 6.32
C TRP A 27 -15.77 20.92 7.18
N GLU A 28 -16.26 21.04 8.42
CA GLU A 28 -16.24 19.97 9.42
C GLU A 28 -16.92 18.64 8.95
N PRO A 29 -18.08 18.66 8.26
CA PRO A 29 -18.66 17.44 7.66
C PRO A 29 -17.79 16.71 6.61
N CYS A 30 -17.04 17.41 5.77
CA CYS A 30 -16.19 16.81 4.72
C CYS A 30 -14.97 16.18 5.36
N ARG A 31 -14.38 16.86 6.34
CA ARG A 31 -13.28 16.33 7.15
C ARG A 31 -13.68 15.06 7.89
N LYS A 32 -14.88 15.02 8.50
CA LYS A 32 -15.40 13.80 9.16
C LYS A 32 -15.53 12.63 8.19
N ARG A 33 -16.09 12.85 6.99
CA ARG A 33 -16.25 11.79 5.98
C ARG A 33 -14.90 11.29 5.43
N ALA A 34 -13.97 12.20 5.13
CA ALA A 34 -12.61 11.86 4.71
C ALA A 34 -11.90 11.03 5.78
N ASN A 35 -12.03 11.41 7.06
CA ASN A 35 -11.46 10.64 8.17
C ASN A 35 -12.11 9.25 8.30
N GLN A 36 -13.42 9.13 8.12
CA GLN A 36 -14.10 7.82 8.12
C GLN A 36 -13.58 6.91 7.00
N GLU A 37 -13.38 7.45 5.80
CA GLU A 37 -12.82 6.67 4.68
C GLU A 37 -11.37 6.25 4.95
N ILE A 38 -10.56 7.13 5.55
CA ILE A 38 -9.19 6.79 6.00
C ILE A 38 -9.23 5.64 7.01
N GLU A 39 -10.14 5.67 7.99
CA GLU A 39 -10.27 4.58 8.96
C GLU A 39 -10.76 3.27 8.31
N ARG A 40 -11.65 3.35 7.32
CA ARG A 40 -12.06 2.18 6.53
C ARG A 40 -10.89 1.57 5.77
N LEU A 41 -10.12 2.39 5.06
CA LEU A 41 -8.94 1.94 4.32
C LEU A 41 -7.88 1.37 5.26
N LYS A 42 -7.68 1.97 6.44
CA LYS A 42 -6.82 1.39 7.48
C LYS A 42 -7.31 0.00 7.87
N ALA A 43 -8.61 -0.18 8.13
CA ALA A 43 -9.22 -1.47 8.45
C ALA A 43 -8.99 -2.52 7.35
N GLU A 44 -9.09 -2.14 6.08
CA GLU A 44 -8.76 -3.03 4.95
C GLU A 44 -7.25 -3.38 4.93
N LEU A 45 -6.38 -2.41 5.20
CA LEU A 45 -4.93 -2.63 5.34
C LEU A 45 -4.56 -3.54 6.52
N TYR A 46 -5.36 -3.62 7.59
CA TYR A 46 -5.17 -4.60 8.69
C TYR A 46 -5.22 -6.04 8.17
N LEU A 47 -6.08 -6.32 7.19
CA LEU A 47 -6.27 -7.66 6.64
C LEU A 47 -5.10 -8.11 5.76
N LEU A 48 -4.34 -7.15 5.22
CA LEU A 48 -3.23 -7.44 4.32
C LEU A 48 -1.97 -7.89 5.07
N HIS A 49 -1.52 -7.12 6.08
CA HIS A 49 -0.35 -7.51 6.87
C HIS A 49 -0.19 -6.68 8.17
N PRO A 50 0.06 -7.30 9.34
CA PRO A 50 0.12 -6.59 10.63
C PRO A 50 1.23 -5.52 10.71
N ARG A 51 2.32 -5.64 9.94
CA ARG A 51 3.38 -4.60 9.88
C ARG A 51 2.94 -3.29 9.22
N VAL A 52 1.92 -3.31 8.38
CA VAL A 52 1.46 -2.13 7.64
C VAL A 52 0.95 -1.04 8.59
N LEU A 53 0.38 -1.42 9.74
CA LEU A 53 -0.03 -0.47 10.77
C LEU A 53 1.08 0.24 11.48
N LYS A 54 2.18 -0.46 11.72
CA LYS A 54 3.35 0.16 12.35
C LYS A 54 3.87 1.29 11.44
N LEU A 55 3.82 1.06 10.12
CA LEU A 55 4.17 2.06 9.11
C LEU A 55 3.13 3.18 9.05
N ALA A 56 1.84 2.85 8.96
CA ALA A 56 0.76 3.85 8.89
C ALA A 56 0.70 4.76 10.14
N ARG A 57 0.91 4.20 11.34
CA ARG A 57 0.94 4.96 12.60
C ARG A 57 2.17 5.86 12.72
N SER A 58 3.26 5.56 12.00
CA SER A 58 4.48 6.37 12.06
C SER A 58 4.30 7.77 11.46
N GLY A 59 3.24 8.00 10.68
CA GLY A 59 3.01 9.25 9.95
C GLY A 59 4.04 9.53 8.85
N LYS A 60 4.96 8.60 8.61
CA LYS A 60 5.98 8.73 7.56
C LYS A 60 5.39 8.33 6.22
N ARG A 61 5.87 8.99 5.16
CA ARG A 61 5.59 8.57 3.78
C ARG A 61 6.31 7.24 3.53
N PHE A 62 5.61 6.30 2.92
CA PHE A 62 6.14 5.00 2.51
C PHE A 62 5.70 4.70 1.08
N ILE A 63 6.44 3.80 0.42
CA ILE A 63 6.15 3.32 -0.93
C ILE A 63 5.83 1.84 -0.84
N VAL A 64 4.84 1.39 -1.61
CA VAL A 64 4.51 -0.02 -1.78
C VAL A 64 4.89 -0.41 -3.21
N ILE A 65 5.61 -1.52 -3.36
CA ILE A 65 6.06 -2.03 -4.66
C ILE A 65 5.59 -3.47 -4.76
N GLY A 66 4.84 -3.79 -5.83
CA GLY A 66 4.42 -5.16 -6.10
C GLY A 66 5.58 -6.00 -6.63
N GLU A 67 5.58 -7.30 -6.33
CA GLU A 67 6.65 -8.23 -6.74
C GLU A 67 6.80 -8.37 -8.26
N HIS A 68 5.72 -8.12 -9.01
CA HIS A 68 5.70 -8.19 -10.47
C HIS A 68 6.16 -6.90 -11.16
N GLU A 69 6.46 -5.84 -10.41
CA GLU A 69 6.96 -4.60 -10.99
C GLU A 69 8.40 -4.76 -11.45
N PRO A 70 8.79 -4.21 -12.62
CA PRO A 70 10.12 -4.41 -13.18
C PRO A 70 11.26 -3.86 -12.30
N TYR A 71 10.94 -2.90 -11.43
CA TYR A 71 11.89 -2.28 -10.49
C TYR A 71 11.87 -2.90 -9.10
N PHE A 72 11.08 -3.95 -8.86
CA PHE A 72 10.98 -4.60 -7.55
C PHE A 72 12.34 -5.04 -7.01
N MET A 73 13.12 -5.77 -7.83
CA MET A 73 14.43 -6.27 -7.41
C MET A 73 15.44 -5.16 -7.11
N ALA A 74 15.38 -4.05 -7.87
CA ALA A 74 16.25 -2.90 -7.63
C ALA A 74 15.91 -2.21 -6.29
N ALA A 75 14.62 -2.00 -6.01
CA ALA A 75 14.17 -1.45 -4.74
C ALA A 75 14.49 -2.38 -3.56
N TYR A 76 14.29 -3.68 -3.74
CA TYR A 76 14.62 -4.69 -2.75
C TYR A 76 16.12 -4.66 -2.39
N ALA A 77 17.01 -4.63 -3.39
CA ALA A 77 18.44 -4.54 -3.16
C ALA A 77 18.82 -3.28 -2.37
N MET A 78 18.26 -2.11 -2.73
CA MET A 78 18.51 -0.87 -2.00
C MET A 78 18.06 -0.93 -0.54
N ILE A 79 16.91 -1.56 -0.26
CA ILE A 79 16.41 -1.75 1.11
C ILE A 79 17.38 -2.63 1.90
N ARG A 80 17.80 -3.77 1.34
CA ARG A 80 18.71 -4.70 2.03
C ARG A 80 20.09 -4.11 2.29
N ASP A 81 20.64 -3.37 1.34
CA ASP A 81 21.90 -2.65 1.53
C ASP A 81 21.83 -1.67 2.70
N GLN A 82 20.69 -0.98 2.84
CA GLN A 82 20.48 -0.05 3.93
C GLN A 82 20.31 -0.78 5.27
N GLU A 83 19.57 -1.89 5.32
CA GLU A 83 19.39 -2.68 6.53
C GLU A 83 20.69 -3.35 7.00
N MET A 84 21.55 -3.79 6.06
CA MET A 84 22.91 -4.26 6.36
C MET A 84 23.76 -3.16 7.00
N LYS A 85 23.73 -1.95 6.44
CA LYS A 85 24.44 -0.79 7.03
C LYS A 85 23.92 -0.44 8.43
N GLN A 86 22.65 -0.71 8.70
CA GLN A 86 22.01 -0.50 10.01
C GLN A 86 22.19 -1.70 10.98
N GLY A 87 22.78 -2.80 10.52
CA GLY A 87 22.94 -4.03 11.32
C GLY A 87 21.62 -4.75 11.63
N THR A 88 20.55 -4.44 10.90
CA THR A 88 19.24 -5.11 11.05
C THR A 88 19.10 -6.32 10.12
N TRP A 89 19.97 -6.43 9.11
CA TRP A 89 20.07 -7.55 8.19
C TRP A 89 21.51 -8.06 8.18
N SER A 90 21.72 -9.33 8.54
CA SER A 90 23.05 -9.94 8.53
C SER A 90 23.37 -10.62 7.20
N GLU A 91 24.63 -11.02 7.05
CA GLU A 91 25.04 -11.86 5.93
C GLU A 91 24.39 -13.24 5.99
N GLU A 92 24.15 -13.80 7.19
CA GLU A 92 23.40 -15.05 7.34
C GLU A 92 21.96 -14.90 6.84
N ASP A 93 21.26 -13.80 7.20
CA ASP A 93 19.90 -13.52 6.72
C ASP A 93 19.84 -13.48 5.19
N ARG A 94 20.89 -12.92 4.55
CA ARG A 94 21.01 -12.87 3.09
C ARG A 94 21.14 -14.27 2.48
N LEU A 95 21.96 -15.13 3.08
CA LEU A 95 22.20 -16.50 2.62
C LEU A 95 20.95 -17.37 2.79
N GLU A 96 20.26 -17.27 3.93
CA GLU A 96 19.00 -17.99 4.18
C GLU A 96 17.92 -17.58 3.17
N TYR A 97 17.77 -16.28 2.90
CA TYR A 97 16.83 -15.79 1.90
C TYR A 97 17.17 -16.29 0.50
N ALA A 98 18.46 -16.26 0.11
CA ALA A 98 18.90 -16.77 -1.19
C ALA A 98 18.61 -18.27 -1.35
N ALA A 99 18.84 -19.07 -0.30
CA ALA A 99 18.54 -20.49 -0.28
C ALA A 99 17.02 -20.78 -0.42
N ALA A 100 16.18 -20.00 0.28
CA ALA A 100 14.72 -20.11 0.19
C ALA A 100 14.19 -19.76 -1.22
N GLN A 101 14.78 -18.78 -1.90
CA GLN A 101 14.39 -18.41 -3.27
C GLN A 101 14.78 -19.48 -4.29
N LEU A 102 15.90 -20.18 -4.08
CA LEU A 102 16.34 -21.28 -4.93
C LEU A 102 15.42 -22.49 -4.78
N SER A 103 15.10 -22.89 -3.54
CA SER A 103 14.20 -24.01 -3.29
C SER A 103 12.76 -23.76 -3.77
N ALA A 104 12.30 -22.51 -3.71
CA ALA A 104 11.00 -22.12 -4.27
C ALA A 104 10.95 -22.26 -5.81
N LYS A 105 12.05 -21.97 -6.52
CA LYS A 105 12.13 -22.12 -7.98
C LYS A 105 12.15 -23.58 -8.42
N GLU A 106 12.90 -24.43 -7.73
CA GLU A 106 12.97 -25.87 -8.02
C GLU A 106 11.60 -26.57 -7.89
N SER A 107 10.73 -26.03 -7.04
CA SER A 107 9.36 -26.53 -6.84
C SER A 107 8.40 -26.22 -8.01
N SER A 108 8.75 -25.26 -8.87
CA SER A 108 7.88 -24.79 -9.97
C SER A 108 8.20 -25.40 -11.34
N ASP A 109 9.31 -26.11 -11.50
CA ASP A 109 9.78 -26.63 -12.80
C ASP A 109 9.47 -28.12 -13.03
N GLY A 110 8.69 -28.74 -12.13
CA GLY A 110 8.49 -30.19 -12.05
C GLY A 110 7.17 -30.75 -12.64
N THR A 111 6.59 -30.18 -13.70
CA THR A 111 5.45 -30.82 -14.40
C THR A 111 5.65 -30.84 -15.92
N GLN A 112 6.46 -31.78 -16.38
CA GLN A 112 6.37 -32.34 -17.73
C GLN A 112 5.89 -33.79 -17.60
N THR A 113 4.58 -34.01 -17.64
CA THR A 113 4.03 -35.35 -17.86
C THR A 113 4.08 -35.65 -19.36
N ASN A 114 5.10 -36.39 -19.78
CA ASN A 114 5.10 -37.11 -21.04
C ASN A 114 4.00 -38.18 -20.97
N ALA A 115 2.89 -37.96 -21.68
CA ALA A 115 1.93 -39.01 -21.96
C ALA A 115 2.31 -39.64 -23.31
N SER A 116 3.07 -40.74 -23.26
CA SER A 116 3.24 -41.66 -24.38
C SER A 116 1.97 -42.51 -24.52
N GLU A 117 1.24 -42.33 -25.62
CA GLU A 117 0.25 -43.30 -26.11
C GLU A 117 0.96 -44.53 -26.69
N PRO A 118 0.38 -45.72 -26.48
CA PRO A 118 -0.01 -46.52 -27.64
C PRO A 118 -1.49 -46.99 -27.61
#